data_AF-Q7VLD9-F1
#
_entry.id   AF-Q7VLD9-F1
#
_cell.length_a   1.000
_cell.length_b   1.000
_cell.length_c   1.000
_cell.angle_alpha   90.00
_cell.angle_beta   90.00
_cell.angle_gamma   90.00
#
_symmetry.space_group_name_H-M   'P 1'
#
loop_
_entity.id
_entity.type
_entity.pdbx_description
1 polymer ?
#
loop_
_entity_poly.entity_id
_entity_poly.type
_entity_poly.pdbx_seq_one_letter_code
_entity_poly.pdbx_strand_id
1 'polypeptide(L)'
;MDQQWLKATLGKGVAMLLILRLKNSPPEDSISATLETWLRVLTYKKHYEQELDQWRFEEAFMYLAQTCDWFPNPKQLLDAMPKRKIKELPPPPPKTVEQEEAERLKALSNLQKIKAMLRGCYAK
;
A
#
# COMPACT_ATOMS: atom_id res chain seq x y z
N MET A 1 -9.89 -3.84 16.15
CA MET A 1 -11.12 -3.52 15.42
C MET A 1 -11.20 -4.43 14.23
N ASP A 2 -12.24 -5.27 14.18
CA ASP A 2 -12.35 -6.38 13.25
C ASP A 2 -12.23 -5.91 11.79
N GLN A 3 -11.47 -6.66 11.00
CA GLN A 3 -11.42 -6.54 9.54
C GLN A 3 -12.73 -7.00 8.88
N GLN A 4 -13.87 -6.83 9.57
CA GLN A 4 -15.20 -7.20 9.12
C GLN A 4 -15.57 -6.45 7.84
N TRP A 5 -15.18 -5.18 7.73
CA TRP A 5 -15.36 -4.38 6.51
C TRP A 5 -14.60 -5.00 5.32
N LEU A 6 -13.38 -5.50 5.55
CA LEU A 6 -12.55 -6.11 4.52
C LEU A 6 -13.13 -7.45 4.07
N LYS A 7 -13.59 -8.29 5.03
CA LYS A 7 -14.29 -9.54 4.71
C LYS A 7 -15.54 -9.29 3.86
N ALA A 8 -16.34 -8.28 4.20
CA ALA A 8 -17.51 -7.89 3.43
C ALA A 8 -17.15 -7.38 2.02
N THR A 9 -16.09 -6.58 1.91
CA THR A 9 -15.62 -6.03 0.62
C THR A 9 -15.08 -7.13 -0.29
N LEU A 10 -14.25 -8.03 0.25
CA LEU A 10 -13.74 -9.20 -0.48
C LEU A 10 -14.88 -10.12 -0.93
N GLY A 11 -15.87 -10.37 -0.05
CA GLY A 11 -17.03 -11.19 -0.38
C GLY A 11 -17.81 -10.66 -1.58
N LYS A 12 -18.10 -9.35 -1.62
CA LYS A 12 -18.76 -8.70 -2.75
C LYS A 12 -17.93 -8.79 -4.04
N GLY A 13 -16.64 -8.48 -3.95
CA GLY A 13 -15.73 -8.52 -5.10
C GLY A 13 -15.57 -9.92 -5.70
N VAL A 14 -15.39 -10.93 -4.86
CA VAL A 14 -15.31 -12.33 -5.29
C VAL A 14 -16.64 -12.81 -5.86
N ALA A 15 -17.77 -12.49 -5.25
CA ALA A 15 -19.09 -12.85 -5.79
C ALA A 15 -19.29 -12.29 -7.20
N MET A 16 -18.88 -11.04 -7.45
CA MET A 16 -18.91 -10.43 -8.78
C MET A 16 -18.07 -11.22 -9.80
N LEU A 17 -16.84 -11.62 -9.45
CA LEU A 17 -15.99 -12.43 -10.32
C LEU A 17 -16.58 -13.83 -10.60
N LEU A 18 -17.22 -14.44 -9.61
CA LEU A 18 -17.87 -15.74 -9.75
C LEU A 18 -19.07 -15.69 -10.69
N ILE A 19 -19.86 -14.61 -10.67
CA ILE A 19 -21.00 -14.40 -11.58
C ILE A 19 -20.54 -14.37 -13.05
N LEU A 20 -19.34 -13.84 -13.32
CA LEU A 20 -18.76 -13.83 -14.67
C LEU A 20 -18.31 -15.21 -15.17
N ARG A 21 -18.29 -16.22 -14.29
CA ARG A 21 -17.90 -17.61 -14.59
C ARG A 21 -16.53 -17.71 -15.27
N LEU A 22 -15.56 -16.97 -14.73
CA LEU A 22 -14.19 -16.95 -15.23
C LEU A 22 -13.55 -18.35 -15.18
N LYS A 23 -12.58 -18.60 -16.07
CA LYS A 23 -11.86 -19.90 -16.09
C LYS A 23 -11.15 -20.12 -14.75
N ASN A 24 -11.15 -21.36 -14.26
CA ASN A 24 -10.57 -21.75 -12.97
C ASN A 24 -11.21 -21.06 -11.75
N SER A 25 -12.47 -20.63 -11.86
CA SER A 25 -13.23 -20.22 -10.68
C SER A 25 -13.33 -21.37 -9.67
N PRO A 26 -13.23 -21.08 -8.36
CA PRO A 26 -13.39 -22.10 -7.33
C PRO A 26 -14.80 -22.71 -7.38
N PRO A 27 -14.96 -24.01 -7.09
CA PRO A 27 -16.28 -24.63 -6.97
C PRO A 27 -17.06 -24.06 -5.78
N GLU A 28 -18.39 -24.16 -5.83
CA GLU A 28 -19.31 -23.49 -4.91
C GLU A 28 -19.07 -23.82 -3.43
N ASP A 29 -18.81 -25.09 -3.14
CA ASP A 29 -18.48 -25.62 -1.82
C ASP A 29 -17.18 -25.03 -1.24
N SER A 30 -16.28 -24.57 -2.10
CA SER A 30 -14.97 -24.01 -1.71
C SER A 30 -14.92 -22.48 -1.70
N ILE A 31 -15.99 -21.77 -2.07
CA ILE A 31 -16.00 -20.30 -2.15
C ILE A 31 -15.65 -19.68 -0.79
N SER A 32 -16.27 -20.17 0.28
CA SER A 32 -16.05 -19.67 1.64
C SER A 32 -14.60 -19.86 2.08
N ALA A 33 -14.04 -21.06 1.85
CA ALA A 33 -12.64 -21.36 2.16
C ALA A 33 -11.66 -20.51 1.33
N THR A 34 -12.00 -20.24 0.08
CA THR A 34 -11.23 -19.36 -0.80
C THR A 34 -11.20 -17.94 -0.25
N LEU A 35 -12.35 -17.40 0.14
CA LEU A 35 -12.45 -16.05 0.73
C LEU A 35 -11.64 -15.92 2.02
N GLU A 36 -11.71 -16.90 2.91
CA GLU A 36 -10.92 -16.91 4.14
C GLU A 36 -9.41 -16.99 3.86
N THR A 37 -9.02 -17.79 2.88
CA THR A 37 -7.63 -17.88 2.43
C THR A 37 -7.14 -16.55 1.88
N TRP A 38 -7.95 -15.87 1.06
CA TRP A 38 -7.63 -14.54 0.53
C TRP A 38 -7.46 -13.53 1.65
N LEU A 39 -8.41 -13.47 2.59
CA LEU A 39 -8.32 -12.57 3.73
C LEU A 39 -7.01 -12.77 4.49
N ARG A 40 -6.66 -14.02 4.80
CA ARG A 40 -5.41 -14.36 5.51
C ARG A 40 -4.16 -13.98 4.72
N VAL A 41 -4.13 -14.25 3.42
CA VAL A 41 -2.99 -13.93 2.55
C VAL A 41 -2.81 -12.42 2.42
N LEU A 42 -3.88 -11.68 2.18
CA LEU A 42 -3.83 -10.23 1.97
C LEU A 42 -3.42 -9.47 3.24
N THR A 43 -3.74 -10.01 4.41
CA THR A 43 -3.52 -9.38 5.73
C THR A 43 -2.25 -9.90 6.42
N TYR A 44 -1.54 -10.85 5.81
CA TYR A 44 -0.27 -11.32 6.33
C TYR A 44 0.75 -10.17 6.36
N LYS A 45 1.17 -9.77 7.57
CA LYS A 45 2.08 -8.65 7.84
C LYS A 45 1.60 -7.30 7.30
N LYS A 46 0.31 -7.16 7.00
CA LYS A 46 -0.29 -5.93 6.48
C LYS A 46 -1.55 -5.58 7.24
N HIS A 47 -1.76 -4.29 7.45
CA HIS A 47 -2.98 -3.73 8.01
C HIS A 47 -3.60 -2.78 6.98
N TYR A 48 -4.93 -2.77 6.91
CA TYR A 48 -5.69 -1.91 6.00
C TYR A 48 -6.65 -1.06 6.81
N GLU A 49 -6.80 0.18 6.40
CA GLU A 49 -7.68 1.17 7.01
C GLU A 49 -8.88 1.39 6.10
N GLN A 50 -10.10 1.22 6.63
CA GLN A 50 -11.32 1.24 5.82
C GLN A 50 -11.45 2.52 5.00
N GLU A 51 -11.25 3.69 5.61
CA GLU A 51 -11.38 5.00 4.97
C GLU A 51 -10.43 5.19 3.76
N LEU A 52 -9.28 4.51 3.78
CA LEU A 52 -8.21 4.72 2.81
C LEU A 52 -8.08 3.57 1.81
N ASP A 53 -8.51 2.36 2.20
CA ASP A 53 -8.29 1.13 1.45
C ASP A 53 -9.56 0.53 0.87
N GLN A 54 -10.75 0.78 1.43
CA GLN A 54 -11.99 0.14 0.95
C GLN A 54 -12.25 0.43 -0.53
N TRP A 55 -12.25 1.70 -0.94
CA TRP A 55 -12.46 2.10 -2.32
C TRP A 55 -11.41 1.50 -3.28
N ARG A 56 -10.17 1.29 -2.80
CA ARG A 56 -9.08 0.71 -3.60
C ARG A 56 -9.33 -0.75 -3.90
N PHE A 57 -9.86 -1.51 -2.93
CA PHE A 57 -10.27 -2.90 -3.15
C PHE A 57 -11.44 -2.98 -4.11
N GLU A 58 -12.46 -2.14 -3.94
CA GLU A 58 -13.65 -2.11 -4.82
C GLU A 58 -13.26 -1.81 -6.27
N GLU A 59 -12.41 -0.80 -6.50
CA GLU A 59 -11.93 -0.43 -7.83
C GLU A 59 -11.03 -1.53 -8.44
N ALA A 60 -10.17 -2.15 -7.65
CA ALA A 60 -9.34 -3.27 -8.11
C ALA A 60 -10.20 -4.47 -8.56
N PHE A 61 -11.24 -4.83 -7.82
CA PHE A 61 -12.16 -5.88 -8.22
C PHE A 61 -12.91 -5.54 -9.50
N MET A 62 -13.36 -4.29 -9.66
CA MET A 62 -14.01 -3.85 -10.88
C MET A 62 -13.08 -3.94 -12.09
N TYR A 63 -11.83 -3.50 -11.93
CA TYR A 63 -10.81 -3.62 -12.96
C TYR A 63 -10.54 -5.08 -13.35
N LEU A 64 -10.39 -5.97 -12.35
CA LEU A 64 -10.21 -7.40 -12.61
C LEU A 64 -11.43 -8.02 -13.31
N ALA A 65 -12.65 -7.66 -12.89
CA ALA A 65 -13.87 -8.11 -13.53
C ALA A 65 -13.97 -7.68 -15.00
N GLN A 66 -13.42 -6.51 -15.34
CA GLN A 66 -13.37 -6.01 -16.72
C GLN A 66 -12.31 -6.70 -17.58
N THR A 67 -11.18 -7.11 -17.00
CA THR A 67 -9.96 -7.44 -17.77
C THR A 67 -9.52 -8.90 -17.68
N CYS A 68 -9.96 -9.65 -16.67
CA CYS A 68 -9.49 -11.01 -16.45
C CYS A 68 -10.39 -12.05 -17.13
N ASP A 69 -9.77 -12.91 -17.94
CA ASP A 69 -10.40 -14.12 -18.49
C ASP A 69 -10.37 -15.31 -17.52
N TRP A 70 -9.45 -15.28 -16.56
CA TRP A 70 -9.19 -16.34 -15.58
C TRP A 70 -9.43 -15.80 -14.17
N PHE A 71 -9.91 -16.66 -13.27
CA PHE A 71 -10.13 -16.27 -11.89
C PHE A 71 -8.81 -15.80 -11.26
N PRO A 72 -8.74 -14.55 -10.78
CA PRO A 72 -7.49 -13.95 -10.35
C PRO A 72 -6.98 -14.60 -9.05
N ASN A 73 -5.71 -14.40 -8.72
CA ASN A 73 -5.14 -14.74 -7.42
C ASN A 73 -4.98 -13.48 -6.53
N PRO A 74 -4.73 -13.62 -5.21
CA PRO A 74 -4.60 -12.47 -4.32
C PRO A 74 -3.50 -11.47 -4.72
N LYS A 75 -2.42 -11.94 -5.37
CA LYS A 75 -1.35 -11.05 -5.86
C LYS A 75 -1.86 -10.16 -6.98
N GLN A 76 -2.62 -10.71 -7.93
CA GLN A 76 -3.21 -9.93 -9.02
C GLN A 76 -4.17 -8.86 -8.50
N LEU A 77 -4.92 -9.14 -7.43
CA LEU A 77 -5.72 -8.13 -6.75
C LEU A 77 -4.85 -6.99 -6.21
N LEU A 78 -3.77 -7.31 -5.48
CA LEU A 78 -2.86 -6.30 -4.94
C LEU A 78 -2.19 -5.46 -6.03
N ASP A 79 -1.80 -6.09 -7.13
CA ASP A 79 -1.16 -5.42 -8.27
C ASP A 79 -2.14 -4.48 -9.00
N ALA A 80 -3.44 -4.81 -9.01
CA ALA A 80 -4.51 -3.99 -9.58
C ALA A 80 -4.96 -2.83 -8.66
N MET A 81 -4.52 -2.78 -7.40
CA MET A 81 -4.97 -1.74 -6.47
C MET A 81 -4.44 -0.35 -6.87
N PRO A 82 -5.31 0.66 -6.95
CA PRO A 82 -4.89 2.06 -7.05
C PRO A 82 -3.93 2.43 -5.92
N LYS A 83 -3.07 3.44 -6.13
CA LYS A 83 -2.19 3.95 -5.06
C LYS A 83 -3.01 4.59 -3.94
N ARG A 84 -2.58 4.42 -2.69
CA ARG A 84 -3.19 5.11 -1.54
C ARG A 84 -3.07 6.62 -1.75
N LYS A 85 -4.17 7.36 -1.57
CA LYS A 85 -4.13 8.82 -1.55
C LYS A 85 -3.38 9.24 -0.28
N ILE A 86 -2.12 9.63 -0.44
CA ILE A 86 -1.31 10.17 0.65
C ILE A 86 -1.70 11.64 0.80
N LYS A 87 -2.06 12.07 2.01
CA LYS A 87 -2.22 13.51 2.28
C LYS A 87 -0.85 14.14 2.12
N GLU A 88 -0.73 15.10 1.19
CA GLU A 88 0.49 15.90 1.08
C GLU A 88 0.75 16.57 2.43
N LEU A 89 2.00 16.50 2.89
CA LEU A 89 2.38 17.24 4.07
C LEU A 89 2.24 18.73 3.76
N PRO A 90 1.75 19.54 4.71
CA PRO A 90 1.77 20.98 4.53
C PRO A 90 3.21 21.43 4.25
N PRO A 91 3.40 22.44 3.39
CA PRO A 91 4.72 23.00 3.16
C PRO A 91 5.34 23.41 4.51
N PRO A 92 6.65 23.22 4.71
CA PRO A 92 7.30 23.66 5.93
C PRO A 92 7.07 25.16 6.12
N PRO A 93 6.92 25.63 7.37
CA PRO A 93 6.75 27.05 7.65
C PRO A 93 7.95 27.84 7.07
N PRO A 94 7.73 29.08 6.59
CA PRO A 94 8.81 29.92 6.10
C PRO A 94 9.83 30.15 7.21
N LYS A 95 11.11 29.95 6.88
CA LYS A 95 12.21 30.10 7.83
C LYS A 95 12.47 31.58 8.11
N THR A 96 12.82 31.91 9.34
CA THR A 96 13.36 33.23 9.65
C THR A 96 14.82 33.34 9.19
N VAL A 97 15.31 34.57 8.99
CA VAL A 97 16.72 34.82 8.57
C VAL A 97 17.72 34.15 9.52
N GLU A 98 17.45 34.20 10.83
CA GLU A 98 18.27 33.56 11.87
C GLU A 98 18.31 32.03 11.74
N GLN A 99 17.19 31.42 11.34
CA GLN A 99 17.11 29.97 11.13
C GLN A 99 17.90 29.55 9.88
N GLU A 100 17.86 30.36 8.81
CA GLU A 100 18.64 30.11 7.59
C GLU A 100 20.14 30.20 7.85
N GLU A 101 20.59 31.20 8.62
CA GLU A 101 21.99 31.35 8.99
C GLU A 101 22.48 30.19 9.87
N ALA A 102 21.68 29.79 10.87
CA ALA A 102 22.00 28.66 11.74
C ALA A 102 22.09 27.34 10.95
N GLU A 103 21.22 27.12 9.98
CA GLU A 103 21.28 25.97 9.08
C GLU A 103 22.49 26.02 8.16
N ARG A 104 22.84 27.18 7.61
CA ARG A 104 24.02 27.36 6.77
C ARG A 104 25.29 27.00 7.54
N LEU A 105 25.41 27.44 8.79
CA LEU A 105 26.54 27.09 9.66
C LEU A 105 26.58 25.58 9.95
N LYS A 106 25.43 24.96 10.25
CA LYS A 106 25.34 23.51 10.42
C LYS A 106 25.74 22.75 9.15
N ALA A 107 25.29 23.20 7.98
CA ALA A 107 25.63 22.60 6.70
C ALA A 107 27.14 22.66 6.44
N LEU A 108 27.79 23.79 6.71
CA LEU A 108 29.24 23.95 6.59
C LEU A 108 29.99 23.00 7.54
N SER A 109 29.56 22.89 8.79
CA SER A 109 30.15 21.94 9.75
C SER A 109 29.99 20.49 9.31
N ASN A 110 28.82 20.12 8.80
CA ASN A 110 28.55 18.78 8.27
C ASN A 110 29.44 18.47 7.05
N LEU A 111 29.61 19.42 6.13
CA LEU A 111 30.50 19.26 4.98
C LEU A 111 31.96 19.06 5.40
N GLN A 112 32.43 19.80 6.41
CA GLN A 112 33.77 19.61 6.96
C GLN A 112 33.96 18.22 7.57
N LYS A 113 32.98 17.72 8.34
CA LYS A 113 32.99 16.37 8.90
C LYS A 113 33.04 15.30 7.82
N ILE A 114 32.19 15.41 6.80
CA ILE A 114 32.18 14.49 5.65
C ILE A 114 33.53 14.50 4.94
N LYS A 115 34.11 15.68 4.70
CA LYS A 115 35.43 15.84 4.08
C LYS A 115 36.56 15.21 4.91
N ALA A 116 36.49 15.28 6.24
CA ALA A 116 37.43 14.62 7.13
C ALA A 116 37.30 13.09 7.12
N MET A 117 36.06 12.57 7.08
CA MET A 117 35.79 11.13 6.95
C MET A 117 36.34 10.58 5.63
N LEU A 118 36.07 11.27 4.51
CA LEU A 118 36.54 10.86 3.19
C LEU A 118 38.07 10.88 3.04
N ARG A 119 38.76 11.70 3.83
CA ARG A 119 40.23 11.75 3.86
C ARG A 119 40.87 10.72 4.79
N GLY A 120 40.06 9.86 5.44
CA GLY A 120 40.56 8.85 6.37
C GLY A 120 41.08 9.41 7.69
N CYS A 121 40.77 10.67 8.03
CA CYS A 121 41.22 11.30 9.28
C CYS A 121 40.39 10.88 10.51
N TYR A 122 39.31 10.12 10.32
CA TYR A 122 38.57 9.44 11.38
C TYR A 122 39.16 8.04 11.63
N ALA A 123 40.43 7.99 11.99
CA ALA A 123 41.07 6.78 12.48
C ALA A 123 42.05 7.18 13.59
N LYS A 124 41.50 7.33 14.80
CA LYS A 124 42.15 7.13 16.10
C LYS A 124 41.07 7.04 17.17
#